data_AF-A0AB33TAI9-F1
#
_entry.id   AF-A0AB33TAI9-F1
#
_cell.length_a   1.000
_cell.length_b   1.000
_cell.length_c   1.000
_cell.angle_alpha   90.00
_cell.angle_beta   90.00
_cell.angle_gamma   90.00
#
_symmetry.space_group_name_H-M   'P 1'
#
loop_
_entity.id
_entity.type
_entity.pdbx_description
1 polymer ?
#
loop_
_entity_poly.entity_id
_entity_poly.type
_entity_poly.pdbx_seq_one_letter_code
_entity_poly.pdbx_strand_id
1 'polypeptide(L)'
;MSDPLGRLVELTSGEIEAVWTSAAFTAAEAVGLWVDDPDDPHVAVAVHDQQIVQISISDAMLRVPLDQLQDVLNMCIFNAFAMWQSQVSAAVPTVA
;
A
#
# COMPACT_ATOMS: atom_id res chain seq x y z
N MET A 1 4.35 15.28 -28.94
CA MET A 1 4.27 14.16 -27.98
C MET A 1 5.46 13.27 -28.26
N SER A 2 6.48 13.27 -27.39
CA SER A 2 7.63 12.38 -27.54
C SER A 2 7.22 10.96 -27.18
N ASP A 3 7.67 10.00 -27.99
CA ASP A 3 7.43 8.57 -27.77
C ASP A 3 8.09 8.13 -26.45
N PRO A 4 7.35 7.58 -25.48
CA PRO A 4 7.94 7.08 -24.22
C PRO A 4 8.97 5.97 -24.46
N LEU A 5 8.87 5.23 -25.56
CA LEU A 5 9.87 4.23 -25.95
C LEU A 5 11.14 4.87 -26.52
N GLY A 6 11.04 6.07 -27.10
CA GLY A 6 12.18 6.84 -27.60
C GLY A 6 13.10 7.33 -26.48
N ARG A 7 12.55 7.71 -25.32
CA ARG A 7 13.34 8.13 -24.14
C ARG A 7 14.13 6.99 -23.50
N LEU A 8 13.66 5.75 -23.61
CA LEU A 8 14.37 4.57 -23.08
C LEU A 8 15.69 4.29 -23.82
N VAL A 9 15.80 4.75 -25.08
CA VAL A 9 17.03 4.61 -25.89
C VAL A 9 18.12 5.62 -25.46
N GLU A 10 17.74 6.69 -24.76
CA GLU A 10 18.65 7.75 -24.30
C GLU A 10 19.23 7.49 -22.90
N LEU A 11 18.67 6.56 -22.13
CA LEU A 11 19.15 6.23 -20.79
C LEU A 11 20.37 5.31 -20.86
N THR A 12 21.41 5.64 -20.11
CA THR A 12 22.56 4.78 -19.90
C THR A 12 22.19 3.58 -19.04
N SER A 13 22.93 2.47 -19.16
CA SER A 13 22.68 1.27 -18.36
C SER A 13 22.68 1.54 -16.84
N GLY A 14 23.49 2.49 -16.37
CA GLY A 14 23.53 2.89 -14.96
C GLY A 14 22.29 3.68 -14.49
N GLU A 15 21.71 4.51 -15.36
CA GLU A 15 20.45 5.22 -15.06
C GLU A 15 19.27 4.25 -15.02
N ILE A 16 19.25 3.27 -15.92
CA ILE A 16 18.25 2.19 -15.92
C ILE A 16 18.37 1.38 -14.62
N GLU A 17 19.58 0.96 -14.23
CA GLU A 17 19.82 0.23 -12.98
C GLU A 17 19.34 1.03 -11.75
N ALA A 18 19.68 2.32 -11.68
CA ALA A 18 19.25 3.17 -10.56
C ALA A 18 17.73 3.28 -10.43
N VAL A 19 17.01 3.45 -11.54
CA VAL A 19 15.53 3.49 -11.55
C VAL A 19 14.96 2.15 -11.10
N TRP A 20 15.48 1.03 -11.61
CA TRP A 20 15.04 -0.31 -11.19
C TRP A 20 15.29 -0.57 -9.71
N THR A 21 16.47 -0.24 -9.18
CA THR A 21 16.78 -0.41 -7.76
C THR A 21 15.85 0.43 -6.89
N SER A 22 15.61 1.69 -7.27
CA SER A 22 14.68 2.57 -6.54
C SER A 22 13.25 2.02 -6.54
N ALA A 23 12.77 1.53 -7.70
CA ALA A 23 11.43 0.96 -7.81
C ALA A 23 11.30 -0.34 -7.00
N ALA A 24 12.29 -1.22 -7.08
CA ALA A 24 12.32 -2.48 -6.33
C ALA A 24 12.35 -2.25 -4.81
N PHE A 25 13.17 -1.29 -4.35
CA PHE A 25 13.24 -0.91 -2.94
C PHE A 25 11.90 -0.36 -2.44
N THR A 26 11.29 0.57 -3.19
CA THR A 26 9.99 1.16 -2.82
C THR A 26 8.90 0.10 -2.76
N ALA A 27 8.88 -0.85 -3.70
CA ALA A 27 7.92 -1.94 -3.67
C ALA A 27 8.12 -2.88 -2.46
N ALA A 28 9.36 -3.18 -2.09
CA ALA A 28 9.69 -4.04 -0.96
C ALA A 28 9.35 -3.41 0.41
N GLU A 29 9.51 -2.09 0.53
CA GLU A 29 9.26 -1.34 1.77
C GLU A 29 7.80 -0.83 1.90
N ALA A 30 6.98 -0.98 0.86
CA ALA A 30 5.60 -0.52 0.89
C ALA A 30 4.77 -1.27 1.93
N VAL A 31 4.13 -0.53 2.84
CA VAL A 31 3.26 -1.07 3.89
C VAL A 31 1.94 -0.32 3.90
N GLY A 32 0.84 -1.05 3.86
CA GLY A 32 -0.49 -0.52 4.12
C GLY A 32 -0.85 -0.72 5.57
N LEU A 33 -1.19 0.35 6.29
CA LEU A 33 -1.70 0.25 7.66
C LEU A 33 -2.93 1.12 7.80
N TRP A 34 -4.04 0.54 8.25
CA TRP A 34 -5.25 1.29 8.52
C TRP A 34 -5.84 0.90 9.87
N VAL A 35 -6.41 1.89 10.55
CA VAL A 35 -7.17 1.75 11.79
C VAL A 35 -8.55 2.36 11.60
N ASP A 36 -9.56 1.80 12.26
CA ASP A 36 -10.94 2.29 12.16
C ASP A 36 -11.12 3.69 12.75
N ASP A 37 -10.60 3.90 13.96
CA ASP A 37 -10.55 5.19 14.64
C ASP A 37 -9.12 5.47 15.12
N PRO A 38 -8.48 6.58 14.69
CA PRO A 38 -7.13 6.91 15.13
C PRO A 38 -7.03 7.36 16.59
N ASP A 39 -8.12 7.83 17.19
CA ASP A 39 -8.16 8.30 18.58
C ASP A 39 -8.51 7.15 19.55
N ASP A 40 -9.30 6.17 19.12
CA ASP A 40 -9.67 4.98 19.89
C ASP A 40 -9.71 3.70 19.03
N PRO A 41 -8.54 3.13 18.65
CA PRO A 41 -8.46 2.08 17.65
C PRO A 41 -9.00 0.74 18.18
N HIS A 42 -10.02 0.23 17.49
CA HIS A 42 -10.65 -1.04 17.81
C HIS A 42 -10.42 -2.11 16.75
N VAL A 43 -10.15 -1.72 15.50
CA VAL A 43 -9.76 -2.60 14.40
C VAL A 43 -8.55 -2.00 13.68
N ALA A 44 -7.52 -2.81 13.48
CA ALA A 44 -6.34 -2.44 12.70
C ALA A 44 -5.98 -3.54 11.70
N VAL A 45 -5.58 -3.14 10.49
CA VAL A 45 -5.16 -4.06 9.43
C VAL A 45 -3.83 -3.60 8.85
N ALA A 46 -2.86 -4.51 8.78
CA ALA A 46 -1.59 -4.29 8.11
C ALA A 46 -1.46 -5.19 6.87
N VAL A 47 -1.01 -4.58 5.77
CA VAL A 47 -0.76 -5.21 4.48
C VAL A 47 0.69 -5.01 4.08
N HIS A 48 1.35 -6.08 3.69
CA HIS A 48 2.70 -6.08 3.12
C HIS A 48 2.76 -7.11 2.01
N ASP A 49 3.48 -6.79 0.93
CA ASP A 49 3.62 -7.66 -0.26
C ASP A 49 2.30 -8.27 -0.77
N GLN A 50 1.28 -7.43 -0.98
CA GLN A 50 -0.07 -7.84 -1.41
C GLN A 50 -0.80 -8.81 -0.46
N GLN A 51 -0.31 -8.98 0.77
CA GLN A 51 -0.88 -9.90 1.75
C GLN A 51 -1.25 -9.17 3.03
N ILE A 52 -2.35 -9.58 3.64
CA ILE A 52 -2.67 -9.15 5.01
C ILE A 52 -1.71 -9.90 5.95
N VAL A 53 -0.86 -9.15 6.64
CA VAL A 53 0.12 -9.72 7.59
C VAL A 53 -0.37 -9.65 9.03
N GLN A 54 -1.31 -8.75 9.32
CA GLN A 54 -1.90 -8.61 10.65
C GLN A 54 -3.32 -8.07 10.57
N ILE A 55 -4.19 -8.65 11.39
CA ILE A 55 -5.49 -8.09 11.76
C ILE A 55 -5.53 -8.05 13.28
N SER A 56 -5.86 -6.90 13.85
CA SER A 56 -6.09 -6.75 15.29
C SER A 56 -7.52 -6.28 15.50
N ILE A 57 -8.26 -6.99 16.36
CA ILE A 57 -9.64 -6.69 16.70
C ILE A 57 -9.70 -6.67 18.22
N SER A 58 -10.17 -5.57 18.78
CA SER A 58 -10.36 -5.43 20.22
C SER A 58 -11.52 -6.29 20.73
N ASP A 59 -11.48 -6.65 22.02
CA ASP A 59 -12.55 -7.43 22.66
C ASP A 59 -13.92 -6.71 22.65
N ALA A 60 -13.93 -5.38 22.61
CA ALA A 60 -15.16 -4.59 22.52
C ALA A 60 -15.92 -4.91 21.21
N MET A 61 -15.18 -5.07 20.11
CA MET A 61 -15.73 -5.41 18.81
C MET A 61 -16.26 -6.84 18.72
N LEU A 62 -15.92 -7.72 19.66
CA LEU A 62 -16.51 -9.07 19.73
C LEU A 62 -17.93 -9.05 20.30
N ARG A 63 -18.38 -7.92 20.84
CA ARG A 63 -19.72 -7.74 21.43
C ARG A 63 -20.70 -7.01 20.50
N VAL A 64 -20.21 -6.44 19.40
CA VAL A 64 -21.07 -5.77 18.42
C VAL A 64 -21.72 -6.79 17.48
N PRO A 65 -22.85 -6.44 16.82
CA PRO A 65 -23.43 -7.27 15.77
C PRO A 65 -22.40 -7.64 14.69
N LEU A 66 -22.48 -8.87 14.19
CA LEU A 66 -21.49 -9.43 13.27
C LEU A 66 -21.41 -8.67 11.95
N ASP A 67 -22.54 -8.18 11.44
CA ASP A 67 -22.64 -7.32 10.26
C ASP A 67 -21.86 -6.02 10.44
N GLN A 68 -21.99 -5.39 11.61
CA GLN A 68 -21.23 -4.17 11.93
C GLN A 68 -19.73 -4.43 12.01
N LEU A 69 -19.31 -5.54 12.64
CA LEU A 69 -17.90 -5.93 12.66
C LEU A 69 -17.36 -6.18 11.24
N GLN A 70 -18.14 -6.84 10.39
CA GLN A 70 -17.75 -7.08 9.00
C GLN A 70 -17.56 -5.78 8.22
N ASP A 71 -18.46 -4.81 8.37
CA ASP A 71 -18.36 -3.53 7.67
C ASP A 71 -17.08 -2.77 8.07
N VAL A 72 -16.80 -2.68 9.38
CA VAL A 72 -15.58 -2.01 9.89
C VAL A 72 -14.32 -2.74 9.43
N LEU A 73 -14.29 -4.07 9.53
CA LEU A 73 -13.16 -4.87 9.10
C LEU A 73 -12.90 -4.72 7.60
N ASN A 74 -13.94 -4.80 6.78
CA ASN A 74 -13.83 -4.68 5.32
C ASN A 74 -13.32 -3.28 4.91
N MET A 75 -13.79 -2.23 5.60
CA MET A 75 -13.30 -0.87 5.40
C MET A 75 -11.80 -0.75 5.72
N CYS A 76 -11.35 -1.32 6.85
CA CYS A 76 -9.94 -1.33 7.22
C CYS A 76 -9.08 -2.12 6.23
N ILE A 77 -9.54 -3.30 5.79
CA ILE A 77 -8.85 -4.11 4.78
C ILE A 77 -8.69 -3.32 3.48
N PHE A 78 -9.78 -2.75 2.97
CA PHE A 78 -9.76 -1.99 1.74
C PHE A 78 -8.77 -0.81 1.81
N ASN A 79 -8.84 -0.02 2.88
CA ASN A 79 -7.98 1.15 3.03
C ASN A 79 -6.51 0.77 3.24
N ALA A 80 -6.22 -0.32 3.95
CA ALA A 80 -4.85 -0.83 4.07
C ALA A 80 -4.29 -1.23 2.70
N PHE A 81 -5.05 -1.94 1.88
CA PHE A 81 -4.65 -2.26 0.50
C PHE A 81 -4.48 -1.01 -0.37
N ALA A 82 -5.39 -0.03 -0.26
CA ALA A 82 -5.30 1.22 -1.00
C ALA A 82 -4.05 2.02 -0.60
N MET A 83 -3.72 2.09 0.69
CA MET A 83 -2.51 2.73 1.20
C MET A 83 -1.25 2.02 0.69
N TRP A 84 -1.19 0.69 0.80
CA TRP A 84 -0.09 -0.11 0.25
C TRP A 84 0.09 0.15 -1.26
N GLN A 85 -0.99 0.08 -2.03
CA GLN A 85 -0.96 0.30 -3.48
C GLN A 85 -0.50 1.73 -3.83
N SER A 86 -0.90 2.73 -3.05
CA SER A 86 -0.48 4.12 -3.26
C SER A 86 1.04 4.28 -3.09
N GLN A 87 1.65 3.58 -2.13
CA GLN A 87 3.10 3.60 -1.91
C GLN A 87 3.86 2.89 -3.02
N VAL A 88 3.39 1.71 -3.44
CA VAL A 88 3.96 0.99 -4.60
C VAL A 88 3.87 1.84 -5.87
N SER A 89 2.76 2.55 -6.07
CA SER A 89 2.54 3.36 -7.27
C SER A 89 3.29 4.69 -7.25
N ALA A 90 3.59 5.24 -6.07
CA ALA A 90 4.44 6.43 -5.91
C ALA A 90 5.89 6.18 -6.36
N ALA A 91 6.30 4.92 -6.52
CA ALA A 91 7.61 4.53 -7.03
C ALA A 91 7.82 4.84 -8.52
N VAL A 92 6.78 5.26 -9.27
CA VAL A 92 6.91 5.63 -10.68
C VAL A 92 7.46 7.06 -10.77
N PRO A 93 8.74 7.27 -11.13
CA PRO A 93 9.27 8.61 -11.30
C PRO A 93 8.61 9.21 -12.55
N THR A 94 7.89 10.31 -12.38
CA THR A 94 7.49 11.12 -13.54
C THR A 94 8.72 11.85 -14.02
N VAL A 95 9.41 11.30 -15.02
CA VAL A 95 10.57 11.94 -15.64
C VAL A 95 10.09 13.19 -16.38
N ALA A 96 10.35 14.38 -15.82
CA ALA A 96 10.16 15.67 -16.48
C ALA A 96 10.97 15.73 -17.77
#